data_AF-A0A6G2IIH9-F1
#
_entry.id   AF-A0A6G2IIH9-F1
#
_cell.length_a   1.000
_cell.length_b   1.000
_cell.length_c   1.000
_cell.angle_alpha   90.00
_cell.angle_beta   90.00
_cell.angle_gamma   90.00
#
_symmetry.space_group_name_H-M   'P 1'
#
loop_
_entity.id
_entity.type
_entity.pdbx_description
1 polymer ?
#
loop_
_entity_poly.entity_id
_entity_poly.type
_entity_poly.pdbx_seq_one_letter_code
_entity_poly.pdbx_strand_id
1 'polypeptide(L)'
;MRSTEEVVQSLREALVGVGVVLPSLAVDPVTGASEEPFALVDLGRCNVRTAERLASVLRGEVPAVGSHVVDVRDGRIGEVMGHLGGRVQLRPVAGGREWDSPPESTGPAPPGDVLRARVRKVNGEGRLPC
;
A
#
# COMPACT_ATOMS: atom_id res chain seq x y z
N MET A 1 -32.37 -2.77 -0.08
CA MET A 1 -31.39 -1.68 0.16
C MET A 1 -30.31 -2.29 1.03
N ARG A 2 -29.02 -2.08 0.72
CA ARG A 2 -27.95 -2.57 1.60
C ARG A 2 -27.99 -1.81 2.93
N SER A 3 -27.70 -2.47 4.04
CA SER A 3 -27.54 -1.79 5.33
C SER A 3 -26.29 -0.91 5.32
N THR A 4 -26.23 0.08 6.22
CA THR A 4 -25.05 0.95 6.36
C THR A 4 -23.80 0.12 6.69
N GLU A 5 -23.94 -0.87 7.56
CA GLU A 5 -22.88 -1.80 7.95
C GLU A 5 -22.39 -2.63 6.76
N GLU A 6 -23.29 -3.12 5.91
CA GLU A 6 -22.92 -3.85 4.70
C GLU A 6 -22.11 -2.98 3.73
N VAL A 7 -22.47 -1.70 3.60
CA VAL A 7 -21.74 -0.75 2.76
C VAL A 7 -20.33 -0.49 3.31
N VAL A 8 -20.20 -0.27 4.63
CA VAL A 8 -18.89 -0.07 5.26
C VAL A 8 -18.02 -1.32 5.17
N GLN A 9 -18.59 -2.51 5.32
CA GLN A 9 -17.86 -3.77 5.16
C GLN A 9 -17.40 -3.97 3.72
N SER A 10 -18.26 -3.65 2.74
CA SER A 10 -17.88 -3.68 1.32
C SER A 10 -16.74 -2.70 1.01
N LEU A 11 -16.76 -1.49 1.59
CA LEU A 11 -15.66 -0.53 1.47
C LEU A 11 -14.37 -1.05 2.11
N ARG A 12 -14.45 -1.68 3.29
CA ARG A 12 -13.29 -2.29 3.96
C ARG A 12 -12.64 -3.34 3.07
N GLU A 13 -13.43 -4.25 2.52
CA GLU A 13 -12.94 -5.33 1.65
C GLU A 13 -12.30 -4.76 0.37
N ALA A 14 -12.91 -3.75 -0.23
CA ALA A 14 -12.34 -3.07 -1.40
C ALA A 14 -10.98 -2.42 -1.08
N LEU A 15 -10.87 -1.72 0.05
CA LEU A 15 -9.61 -1.10 0.48
C LEU A 15 -8.53 -2.16 0.77
N VAL A 16 -8.89 -3.26 1.43
CA VAL A 16 -7.96 -4.38 1.68
C VAL A 16 -7.49 -5.00 0.37
N GLY A 17 -8.39 -5.17 -0.61
CA GLY A 17 -8.07 -5.70 -1.94
C GLY A 17 -7.01 -4.88 -2.70
N VAL A 18 -6.90 -3.59 -2.41
CA VAL A 18 -5.89 -2.68 -2.98
C VAL A 18 -4.70 -2.40 -2.04
N GLY A 19 -4.62 -3.13 -0.93
CA GLY A 19 -3.52 -3.03 0.05
C GLY A 19 -3.59 -1.80 0.95
N VAL A 20 -4.75 -1.16 1.10
CA VAL A 20 -4.99 -0.06 2.04
C VAL A 20 -5.77 -0.59 3.24
N VAL A 21 -5.28 -0.29 4.45
CA VAL A 21 -5.95 -0.68 5.69
C VAL A 21 -6.24 0.58 6.50
N LEU A 22 -7.52 0.79 6.81
CA LEU A 22 -8.02 1.80 7.72
C LEU A 22 -8.64 1.09 8.94
N PRO A 23 -7.87 0.86 10.02
CA PRO A 23 -8.34 0.08 11.18
C PRO A 23 -9.57 0.69 11.84
N SER A 24 -9.66 2.02 11.81
CA SER A 24 -10.75 2.79 12.40
C SER A 24 -11.94 3.03 11.47
N LEU A 25 -11.94 2.44 10.25
CA LEU A 25 -13.07 2.56 9.33
C LEU A 25 -14.35 2.02 9.99
N ALA A 26 -15.38 2.85 10.11
CA ALA A 26 -16.65 2.49 10.76
C ALA A 26 -17.80 3.36 10.27
N VAL A 27 -19.02 3.03 10.67
CA VAL A 27 -20.14 3.98 10.63
C VAL A 27 -19.86 5.07 11.67
N ASP A 28 -20.07 6.33 11.29
CA ASP A 28 -19.99 7.43 12.24
C ASP A 28 -21.02 7.24 13.37
N PRO A 29 -20.59 7.26 14.65
CA PRO A 29 -21.48 6.90 15.76
C PRO A 29 -22.61 7.91 15.98
N VAL A 30 -22.45 9.18 15.57
CA VAL A 30 -23.46 10.22 15.79
C VAL A 30 -24.62 10.02 14.82
N THR A 31 -24.31 9.91 13.54
CA THR A 31 -25.31 9.74 12.49
C THR A 31 -25.86 8.32 12.44
N GLY A 32 -25.07 7.30 12.79
CA GLY A 32 -25.52 5.91 12.88
C GLY A 32 -26.53 5.64 14.00
N ALA A 33 -26.52 6.45 15.08
CA ALA A 33 -27.50 6.36 16.16
C ALA A 33 -28.77 7.22 15.92
N SER A 34 -28.82 7.97 14.82
CA SER A 34 -29.91 8.89 14.50
C SER A 34 -30.93 8.27 13.53
N GLU A 35 -32.11 8.88 13.41
CA GLU A 35 -33.09 8.53 12.38
C GLU A 35 -32.74 9.15 11.01
N GLU A 36 -31.54 9.70 10.83
CA GLU A 36 -31.15 10.28 9.55
C GLU A 36 -31.00 9.21 8.46
N PRO A 37 -31.54 9.46 7.25
CA PRO A 37 -31.52 8.49 6.16
C PRO A 37 -30.12 8.25 5.56
N PHE A 38 -29.11 9.03 5.94
CA PHE A 38 -27.75 8.99 5.39
C PHE A 38 -26.68 8.99 6.48
N ALA A 39 -26.55 7.87 7.20
CA ALA A 39 -25.44 7.69 8.14
C ALA A 39 -24.08 7.92 7.44
N LEU A 40 -23.21 8.67 8.10
CA LEU A 40 -21.87 8.99 7.60
C LEU A 40 -20.91 7.83 7.87
N VAL A 41 -19.79 7.83 7.14
CA VAL A 41 -18.70 6.85 7.31
C VAL A 41 -17.51 7.56 7.93
N ASP A 42 -17.05 7.09 9.09
CA ASP A 42 -15.79 7.52 9.69
C ASP A 42 -14.63 6.72 9.08
N LEU A 43 -13.74 7.42 8.38
CA LEU A 43 -12.53 6.84 7.78
C LEU A 43 -11.37 6.72 8.78
N GLY A 44 -11.45 7.46 9.91
CA GLY A 44 -10.40 7.57 10.90
C GLY A 44 -9.14 8.30 10.42
N ARG A 45 -8.05 8.13 11.19
CA ARG A 45 -6.73 8.69 10.87
C ARG A 45 -5.84 7.65 10.20
N CYS A 46 -5.06 8.08 9.21
CA CYS A 46 -4.02 7.27 8.62
C CYS A 46 -2.68 8.02 8.58
N ASN A 47 -1.57 7.30 8.43
CA ASN A 47 -0.26 7.93 8.25
C ASN A 47 -0.07 8.40 6.80
N VAL A 48 0.90 9.28 6.57
CA VAL A 48 1.18 9.87 5.24
C VAL A 48 1.42 8.80 4.18
N ARG A 49 2.16 7.74 4.52
CA ARG A 49 2.42 6.61 3.60
C ARG A 49 1.14 5.90 3.15
N THR A 50 0.15 5.77 4.03
CA THR A 50 -1.16 5.19 3.71
C THR A 50 -1.99 6.15 2.87
N ALA A 51 -1.94 7.45 3.18
CA ALA A 51 -2.62 8.48 2.38
C ALA A 51 -2.06 8.56 0.95
N GLU A 52 -0.74 8.48 0.77
CA GLU A 52 -0.09 8.45 -0.54
C GLU A 52 -0.50 7.20 -1.34
N ARG A 53 -0.48 6.03 -0.71
CA ARG A 53 -0.95 4.79 -1.32
C ARG A 53 -2.42 4.90 -1.74
N LEU A 54 -3.29 5.41 -0.87
CA LEU A 54 -4.71 5.60 -1.18
C LEU A 54 -4.90 6.53 -2.38
N ALA A 55 -4.19 7.65 -2.42
CA ALA A 55 -4.26 8.60 -3.52
C ALA A 55 -3.76 7.97 -4.84
N SER A 56 -2.69 7.17 -4.78
CA SER A 56 -2.14 6.43 -5.92
C SER A 56 -3.16 5.45 -6.51
N VAL A 57 -3.81 4.65 -5.65
CA VAL A 57 -4.87 3.72 -6.06
C VAL A 57 -6.04 4.46 -6.70
N LEU A 58 -6.49 5.57 -6.10
CA LEU A 58 -7.60 6.37 -6.64
C LEU A 58 -7.27 7.01 -7.99
N ARG A 59 -6.00 7.29 -8.28
CA ARG A 59 -5.55 7.76 -9.60
C ARG A 59 -5.36 6.65 -10.63
N GLY A 60 -5.49 5.37 -10.24
CA GLY A 60 -5.25 4.24 -11.12
C GLY A 60 -3.77 4.03 -11.45
N GLU A 61 -2.87 4.47 -10.57
CA GLU A 61 -1.43 4.28 -10.76
C GLU A 61 -1.06 2.81 -10.59
N VAL A 62 -0.45 2.24 -11.63
CA VAL A 62 0.01 0.86 -11.64
C VAL A 62 1.53 0.84 -11.83
N PRO A 63 2.27 0.18 -10.92
CA PRO A 63 1.85 -0.40 -9.64
C PRO A 63 1.64 0.68 -8.55
N ALA A 64 0.66 0.52 -7.66
CA ALA A 64 0.36 1.55 -6.64
C ALA A 64 1.53 1.83 -5.69
N VAL A 65 1.65 3.08 -5.24
CA VAL A 65 2.67 3.51 -4.27
C VAL A 65 2.67 2.65 -3.00
N GLY A 66 3.87 2.36 -2.49
CA GLY A 66 4.14 1.48 -1.37
C GLY A 66 4.03 -0.01 -1.69
N SER A 67 3.77 -0.41 -2.95
CA SER A 67 3.72 -1.81 -3.36
C SER A 67 5.13 -2.35 -3.56
N HIS A 68 5.33 -3.65 -3.34
CA HIS A 68 6.61 -4.28 -3.63
C HIS A 68 6.55 -4.94 -4.99
N VAL A 69 7.50 -4.59 -5.84
CA VAL A 69 7.61 -5.10 -7.21
C VAL A 69 9.00 -5.64 -7.48
N VAL A 70 9.06 -6.61 -8.37
CA VAL A 70 10.29 -7.08 -8.98
C VAL A 70 10.47 -6.37 -10.31
N ASP A 71 11.66 -5.81 -10.52
CA ASP A 71 12.08 -5.31 -11.83
C ASP A 71 12.56 -6.51 -12.65
N VAL A 72 11.79 -6.91 -13.67
CA VAL A 72 12.08 -8.15 -14.43
C VAL A 72 13.34 -8.03 -15.28
N ARG A 73 13.87 -6.81 -15.47
CA ARG A 73 15.08 -6.55 -16.26
C ARG A 73 16.33 -7.06 -15.56
N ASP A 74 16.34 -7.04 -14.23
CA ASP A 74 17.52 -7.39 -13.42
C ASP A 74 17.20 -8.18 -12.14
N GLY A 75 15.93 -8.49 -11.89
CA GLY A 75 15.46 -9.27 -10.75
C GLY A 75 15.46 -8.52 -9.41
N ARG A 76 15.76 -7.22 -9.38
CA ARG A 76 15.78 -6.44 -8.13
C ARG A 76 14.38 -6.22 -7.59
N ILE A 77 14.23 -6.33 -6.27
CA ILE A 77 12.96 -6.10 -5.57
C ILE A 77 12.99 -4.72 -4.91
N GLY A 78 11.99 -3.90 -5.25
CA GLY A 78 11.84 -2.54 -4.74
C GLY A 78 10.43 -2.25 -4.25
N GLU A 79 10.34 -1.31 -3.32
CA GLU A 79 9.09 -0.65 -2.96
C GLU A 79 8.85 0.54 -3.91
N VAL A 80 7.63 0.67 -4.42
CA VAL A 80 7.21 1.80 -5.26
C VAL A 80 7.11 3.06 -4.43
N MET A 81 7.87 4.08 -4.80
CA MET A 81 7.86 5.40 -4.14
C MET A 81 6.95 6.40 -4.85
N GLY A 82 6.73 6.23 -6.16
CA GLY A 82 5.94 7.15 -6.96
C GLY A 82 6.08 6.90 -8.45
N HIS A 83 5.35 7.68 -9.24
CA HIS A 83 5.48 7.73 -10.69
C HIS A 83 6.00 9.09 -11.12
N LEU A 84 7.12 9.10 -11.85
CA LEU A 84 7.75 10.32 -12.36
C LEU A 84 8.10 10.13 -13.83
N GLY A 85 7.63 11.04 -14.70
CA GLY A 85 7.96 11.00 -16.13
C GLY A 85 7.56 9.70 -16.84
N GLY A 86 6.44 9.09 -16.44
CA GLY A 86 5.98 7.80 -16.97
C GLY A 86 6.75 6.58 -16.47
N ARG A 87 7.66 6.75 -15.51
CA ARG A 87 8.44 5.67 -14.89
C ARG A 87 8.01 5.47 -13.45
N VAL A 88 8.24 4.27 -12.94
CA VAL A 88 8.03 3.91 -11.55
C VAL A 88 9.34 4.07 -10.80
N GLN A 89 9.37 4.95 -9.79
CA GLN A 89 10.52 5.09 -8.90
C GLN A 89 10.47 4.00 -7.84
N LEU A 90 11.55 3.23 -7.72
CA LEU A 90 11.67 2.09 -6.82
C LEU A 90 12.78 2.32 -5.79
N ARG A 91 12.50 1.99 -4.53
CA ARG A 91 13.46 1.97 -3.43
C ARG A 91 13.79 0.53 -3.03
N PRO A 92 15.07 0.13 -2.93
CA PRO A 92 15.41 -1.26 -2.61
C PRO A 92 14.93 -1.65 -1.21
N VAL A 93 14.38 -2.86 -1.07
CA VAL A 93 13.88 -3.37 0.21
C VAL A 93 14.99 -3.53 1.25
N ALA A 94 16.19 -3.89 0.81
CA ALA A 94 17.37 -4.03 1.67
C ALA A 94 18.12 -2.70 1.90
N GLY A 95 17.59 -1.56 1.45
CA GLY A 95 18.31 -0.30 1.40
C GLY A 95 19.26 -0.20 0.19
N GLY A 96 19.82 0.98 -0.04
CA GLY A 96 20.64 1.29 -1.21
C GLY A 96 20.04 2.40 -2.07
N ARG A 97 20.55 2.54 -3.30
CA ARG A 97 20.15 3.61 -4.22
C ARG A 97 18.81 3.30 -4.88
N GLU A 98 17.92 4.28 -4.88
CA GLU A 98 16.67 4.26 -5.65
C GLU A 98 16.94 4.18 -7.16
N TRP A 99 16.01 3.61 -7.92
CA TRP A 99 16.11 3.50 -9.36
C TRP A 99 14.76 3.61 -10.05
N ASP A 100 14.77 3.99 -11.32
CA ASP A 100 13.54 4.09 -12.13
C ASP A 100 13.36 2.88 -13.05
N SER A 101 12.14 2.35 -13.07
CA SER A 101 11.74 1.24 -13.91
C SER A 101 10.55 1.59 -14.80
N PRO A 102 10.50 1.13 -16.06
CA PRO A 102 9.28 1.20 -16.84
C PRO A 102 8.18 0.38 -16.15
N PRO A 103 6.94 0.86 -16.06
CA PRO A 103 5.85 0.13 -15.40
C PRO A 103 5.64 -1.27 -16.02
N GLU A 104 5.82 -1.41 -17.34
CA GLU A 104 5.73 -2.68 -18.07
C GLU A 104 6.84 -3.69 -17.70
N SER A 105 7.93 -3.21 -17.09
CA SER A 105 9.03 -4.05 -16.58
C SER A 105 8.86 -4.39 -15.10
N THR A 106 7.76 -3.97 -14.47
CA THR A 106 7.49 -4.26 -13.05
C THR A 106 6.48 -5.40 -12.92
N GLY A 107 6.84 -6.41 -12.12
CA GLY A 107 5.95 -7.50 -11.74
C GLY A 107 5.69 -7.49 -10.22
N PRO A 108 4.60 -8.11 -9.73
CA PRO A 108 4.36 -8.23 -8.31
C PRO A 108 5.50 -9.02 -7.64
N ALA A 109 6.10 -8.48 -6.58
CA ALA A 109 7.11 -9.21 -5.82
C ALA A 109 6.44 -10.25 -4.92
N PRO A 110 6.88 -11.52 -4.93
CA PRO A 110 6.37 -12.52 -4.00
C PRO A 110 6.62 -12.08 -2.54
N PRO A 111 5.62 -12.16 -1.64
CA PRO A 111 5.78 -11.74 -0.24
C PRO A 111 6.96 -12.43 0.46
N GLY A 112 7.21 -13.70 0.14
CA GLY A 112 8.34 -14.46 0.66
C GLY A 112 9.70 -13.86 0.29
N ASP A 113 9.85 -13.31 -0.92
CA ASP A 113 11.10 -12.72 -1.38
C ASP A 113 11.33 -11.34 -0.78
N VAL A 114 10.25 -10.55 -0.62
CA VAL A 114 10.29 -9.28 0.13
C VAL A 114 10.73 -9.54 1.57
N LEU A 115 10.15 -10.52 2.24
CA LEU A 115 10.51 -10.89 3.61
C LEU A 115 11.97 -11.35 3.69
N ARG A 116 12.42 -12.22 2.76
CA ARG A 116 13.81 -12.66 2.70
C ARG A 116 14.78 -11.49 2.49
N ALA A 117 14.44 -10.53 1.63
CA ALA A 117 15.27 -9.35 1.40
C ALA A 117 15.39 -8.48 2.67
N ARG A 118 14.27 -8.25 3.38
CA ARG A 118 14.26 -7.52 4.67
C ARG A 118 15.09 -8.24 5.74
N VAL A 119 14.89 -9.56 5.89
CA VAL A 119 15.61 -10.37 6.88
C VAL A 119 17.11 -10.37 6.59
N ARG A 120 17.52 -10.51 5.32
CA ARG A 120 18.94 -10.42 4.94
C ARG A 120 19.58 -9.09 5.35
N LYS A 121 18.86 -7.97 5.19
CA LYS A 121 19.32 -6.65 5.63
C LYS A 121 19.57 -6.63 7.13
N VAL A 122 18.55 -6.98 7.92
CA VAL A 122 18.63 -6.98 9.40
C VAL A 122 19.74 -7.91 9.88
N ASN A 123 19.88 -9.10 9.28
CA ASN A 123 20.95 -10.03 9.63
C ASN A 123 22.35 -9.51 9.26
N GLY A 124 22.47 -8.71 8.20
CA GLY A 124 23.71 -8.05 7.81
C GLY A 124 24.10 -6.94 8.80
N GLU A 125 23.13 -6.13 9.22
CA GLU A 125 23.32 -5.06 10.23
C GLU A 125 23.64 -5.62 11.63
N GLY A 126 23.10 -6.79 11.97
CA GLY A 126 23.34 -7.47 13.23
C GLY A 126 24.65 -8.23 13.33
N ARG A 127 25.42 -8.37 12.24
CA ARG A 127 26.80 -8.91 12.32
C ARG A 127 27.69 -7.86 12.96
N LEU A 128 27.94 -8.03 14.26
CA LEU A 128 28.97 -7.29 14.98
C LEU A 128 30.31 -7.42 14.22
N PRO A 129 31.08 -6.33 14.06
CA PRO A 129 32.42 -6.43 13.52
C PRO A 129 33.24 -7.38 14.41
N CYS A 130 33.97 -8.30 13.77
CA CYS A 130 34.95 -9.17 14.40
C CYS A 130 36.18 -8.39 14.88
#